data_AF-A0A956S6X0-F1
#
_entry.id   AF-A0A956S6X0-F1
#
_cell.length_a   1.000
_cell.length_b   1.000
_cell.length_c   1.000
_cell.angle_alpha   90.00
_cell.angle_beta   90.00
_cell.angle_gamma   90.00
#
_symmetry.space_group_name_H-M   'P 1'
#
loop_
_entity.id
_entity.type
_entity.pdbx_description
1 polymer ?
#
loop_
_entity_poly.entity_id
_entity_poly.type
_entity_poly.pdbx_seq_one_letter_code
_entity_poly.pdbx_strand_id
1 'polypeptide(L)'
;IENYNFKYNKSISSIDKTKEDLANLYEFLIENANETRKLVKSSDGVMKANTDYKGIINRAYLGYENILDLLPNLSGNYSNAKYVMSSKLMCYTGITGIYFPFTGEANVNVAIPDIYIPSTTLHEMAHQRGYASEDEANFIAYLASINHPDIDFKYSGYILALNHTANALYSTDYDTYIALSKSISEDVLFDLRNNREFWKRYEGKIDDISNEINNTYLKANGVSEGVKSYGKMVDLLLVYYNLYPYK
;
A
#
# COMPACT_ATOMS: atom_id res chain seq x y z
N ILE A 1 -5.33 -14.79 11.19
CA ILE A 1 -5.86 -16.16 11.36
C ILE A 1 -6.61 -16.31 12.69
N GLU A 2 -6.00 -16.00 13.83
CA GLU A 2 -6.65 -16.12 15.16
C GLU A 2 -7.98 -15.36 15.26
N ASN A 3 -8.00 -14.07 14.89
CA ASN A 3 -9.25 -13.28 14.86
C ASN A 3 -10.33 -13.92 13.98
N TYR A 4 -9.97 -14.52 12.84
CA TYR A 4 -10.90 -15.22 11.95
C TYR A 4 -11.46 -16.48 12.60
N ASN A 5 -10.57 -17.30 13.18
CA ASN A 5 -10.95 -18.52 13.89
C ASN A 5 -11.92 -18.23 15.03
N PHE A 6 -11.64 -17.19 15.82
CA PHE A 6 -12.52 -16.74 16.89
C PHE A 6 -13.88 -16.28 16.35
N LYS A 7 -13.89 -15.40 15.34
CA LYS A 7 -15.13 -14.81 14.78
C LYS A 7 -16.04 -15.83 14.10
N TYR A 8 -15.46 -16.81 13.39
CA TYR A 8 -16.20 -17.78 12.59
C TYR A 8 -16.23 -19.20 13.18
N ASN A 9 -15.76 -19.37 14.41
CA ASN A 9 -15.63 -20.66 15.09
C ASN A 9 -14.92 -21.72 14.22
N LYS A 10 -13.72 -21.37 13.74
CA LYS A 10 -12.86 -22.22 12.90
C LYS A 10 -11.57 -22.58 13.67
N SER A 11 -10.80 -23.53 13.12
CA SER A 11 -9.52 -23.98 13.69
C SER A 11 -8.45 -24.09 12.61
N ILE A 12 -8.29 -23.04 11.81
CA ILE A 12 -7.26 -22.96 10.77
C ILE A 12 -5.90 -22.75 11.44
N SER A 13 -4.94 -23.65 11.19
CA SER A 13 -3.57 -23.57 11.74
C SER A 13 -2.60 -22.86 10.80
N SER A 14 -2.79 -23.00 9.49
CA SER A 14 -1.98 -22.38 8.44
C SER A 14 -2.79 -22.27 7.15
N ILE A 15 -2.32 -21.43 6.23
CA ILE A 15 -2.88 -21.27 4.90
C ILE A 15 -1.74 -21.46 3.92
N ASP A 16 -1.89 -22.44 3.03
CA ASP A 16 -0.96 -22.65 1.93
C ASP A 16 -1.16 -21.54 0.90
N LYS A 17 -0.04 -21.00 0.40
CA LYS A 17 -0.01 -19.91 -0.58
C LYS A 17 0.54 -20.47 -1.88
N THR A 18 -0.31 -20.65 -2.87
CA THR A 18 0.08 -21.22 -4.16
C THR A 18 0.48 -20.13 -5.16
N LYS A 19 1.05 -20.54 -6.30
CA LYS A 19 1.27 -19.62 -7.43
C LYS A 19 -0.06 -19.14 -8.04
N GLU A 20 -1.07 -20.01 -8.02
CA GLU A 20 -2.42 -19.70 -8.50
C GLU A 20 -3.08 -18.62 -7.63
N ASP A 21 -2.92 -18.70 -6.30
CA ASP A 21 -3.41 -17.64 -5.40
C ASP A 21 -2.76 -16.29 -5.71
N LEU A 22 -1.46 -16.28 -6.02
CA LEU A 22 -0.74 -15.07 -6.40
C LEU A 22 -1.24 -14.49 -7.72
N ALA A 23 -1.51 -15.33 -8.73
CA ALA A 23 -2.07 -14.91 -10.00
C ALA A 23 -3.50 -14.34 -9.83
N ASN A 24 -4.34 -15.03 -9.07
CA ASN A 24 -5.72 -14.60 -8.77
C ASN A 24 -5.74 -13.29 -7.99
N LEU A 25 -4.83 -13.11 -7.02
CA LEU A 25 -4.68 -11.85 -6.29
C LEU A 25 -4.28 -10.73 -7.23
N TYR A 26 -3.33 -10.99 -8.14
CA TYR A 26 -2.89 -9.98 -9.10
C TYR A 26 -4.01 -9.56 -10.04
N GLU A 27 -4.75 -10.52 -10.60
CA GLU A 27 -5.92 -10.26 -11.46
C GLU A 27 -6.98 -9.43 -10.73
N PHE A 28 -7.36 -9.84 -9.51
CA PHE A 28 -8.31 -9.11 -8.68
C PHE A 28 -7.88 -7.66 -8.44
N LEU A 29 -6.59 -7.43 -8.15
CA LEU A 29 -6.06 -6.09 -7.92
C LEU A 29 -6.06 -5.24 -9.19
N ILE A 30 -5.81 -5.83 -10.36
CA ILE A 30 -5.92 -5.13 -11.66
C ILE A 30 -7.35 -4.69 -11.91
N GLU A 31 -8.31 -5.59 -11.75
CA GLU A 31 -9.73 -5.29 -11.94
C GLU A 31 -10.18 -4.15 -11.03
N ASN A 32 -9.87 -4.23 -9.74
CA ASN A 32 -10.27 -3.21 -8.78
C ASN A 32 -9.53 -1.88 -8.98
N ALA A 33 -8.25 -1.89 -9.35
CA ALA A 33 -7.52 -0.68 -9.72
C ALA A 33 -8.17 -0.02 -10.94
N ASN A 34 -8.52 -0.80 -11.97
CA ASN A 34 -9.21 -0.29 -13.15
C ASN A 34 -10.59 0.29 -12.83
N GLU A 35 -11.41 -0.43 -12.06
CA GLU A 35 -12.76 0.04 -11.72
C GLU A 35 -12.74 1.28 -10.84
N THR A 36 -11.89 1.31 -9.81
CA THR A 36 -11.76 2.49 -8.97
C THR A 36 -11.14 3.67 -9.72
N ARG A 37 -10.23 3.42 -10.69
CA ARG A 37 -9.67 4.48 -11.54
C ARG A 37 -10.71 5.20 -12.39
N LYS A 38 -11.79 4.53 -12.80
CA LYS A 38 -12.90 5.17 -13.55
C LYS A 38 -13.69 6.18 -12.70
N LEU A 39 -13.62 6.04 -11.37
CA LEU A 39 -14.46 6.76 -10.42
C LEU A 39 -13.72 7.92 -9.73
N VAL A 40 -12.39 7.92 -9.73
CA VAL A 40 -11.57 9.01 -9.18
C VAL A 40 -11.52 10.20 -10.14
N LYS A 41 -11.29 11.39 -9.57
CA LYS A 41 -11.05 12.61 -10.36
C LYS A 41 -9.73 12.49 -11.12
N SER A 42 -9.62 13.21 -12.23
CA SER A 42 -8.36 13.35 -12.95
C SER A 42 -8.18 14.76 -13.51
N SER A 43 -6.92 15.16 -13.72
CA SER A 43 -6.51 16.37 -14.42
C SER A 43 -5.40 15.99 -15.40
N ASP A 44 -5.54 16.36 -16.66
CA ASP A 44 -4.60 16.01 -17.74
C ASP A 44 -4.31 14.50 -17.82
N GLY A 45 -5.34 13.67 -17.57
CA GLY A 45 -5.23 12.22 -17.55
C GLY A 45 -4.62 11.62 -16.29
N VAL A 46 -4.04 12.43 -15.40
CA VAL A 46 -3.47 11.95 -14.12
C VAL A 46 -4.54 11.98 -13.03
N MET A 47 -4.65 10.91 -12.25
CA MET A 47 -5.52 10.87 -11.07
C MET A 47 -5.22 12.02 -10.10
N LYS A 48 -6.30 12.57 -9.54
CA LYS A 48 -6.28 13.57 -8.48
C LYS A 48 -7.11 13.11 -7.30
N ALA A 49 -6.62 13.41 -6.11
CA ALA A 49 -7.37 13.17 -4.89
C ALA A 49 -8.65 14.03 -4.85
N ASN A 50 -9.64 13.58 -4.09
CA ASN A 50 -10.92 14.27 -3.97
C ASN A 50 -10.79 15.66 -3.34
N THR A 51 -9.79 15.83 -2.48
CA THR A 51 -9.43 17.02 -1.72
C THR A 51 -7.91 17.22 -1.75
N ASP A 52 -7.43 18.38 -1.25
CA ASP A 52 -6.00 18.60 -1.06
C ASP A 52 -5.40 17.67 0.02
N TYR A 53 -4.08 17.69 0.18
CA TYR A 53 -3.40 16.83 1.16
C TYR A 53 -3.90 17.03 2.60
N LYS A 54 -4.38 18.22 2.96
CA LYS A 54 -4.98 18.47 4.29
C LYS A 54 -6.31 17.76 4.42
N GLY A 55 -7.14 17.83 3.38
CA GLY A 55 -8.39 17.08 3.30
C GLY A 55 -8.18 15.56 3.33
N ILE A 56 -7.14 15.03 2.68
CA ILE A 56 -6.75 13.60 2.78
C ILE A 56 -6.40 13.25 4.23
N ILE A 57 -5.48 13.99 4.84
CA ILE A 57 -5.03 13.76 6.23
C ILE A 57 -6.21 13.79 7.21
N ASN A 58 -7.12 14.76 7.06
CA ASN A 58 -8.23 14.94 7.99
C ASN A 58 -9.27 13.83 7.95
N ARG A 59 -9.34 13.04 6.87
CA ARG A 59 -10.33 11.95 6.73
C ARG A 59 -9.71 10.55 6.77
N ALA A 60 -8.39 10.43 6.75
CA ALA A 60 -7.69 9.14 6.74
C ALA A 60 -8.09 8.21 7.91
N TYR A 61 -8.43 8.77 9.07
CA TYR A 61 -8.85 7.98 10.24
C TYR A 61 -10.10 7.10 9.96
N LEU A 62 -10.97 7.49 9.04
CA LEU A 62 -12.18 6.73 8.67
C LEU A 62 -11.83 5.33 8.13
N GLY A 63 -10.68 5.19 7.47
CA GLY A 63 -10.19 3.89 7.00
C GLY A 63 -9.91 2.93 8.15
N TYR A 64 -9.38 3.46 9.27
CA TYR A 64 -9.13 2.68 10.48
C TYR A 64 -10.42 2.32 11.21
N GLU A 65 -11.36 3.25 11.33
CA GLU A 65 -12.67 2.99 11.94
C GLU A 65 -13.39 1.83 11.22
N ASN A 66 -13.28 1.76 9.90
CA ASN A 66 -13.93 0.73 9.09
C ASN A 66 -13.24 -0.65 9.10
N ILE A 67 -12.09 -0.81 9.75
CA ILE A 67 -11.40 -2.11 9.87
C ILE A 67 -11.30 -2.61 11.31
N LEU A 68 -11.90 -1.92 12.29
CA LEU A 68 -11.85 -2.35 13.70
C LEU A 68 -12.52 -3.71 13.94
N ASP A 69 -13.53 -4.07 13.14
CA ASP A 69 -14.16 -5.40 13.18
C ASP A 69 -13.23 -6.54 12.70
N LEU A 70 -12.17 -6.19 11.97
CA LEU A 70 -11.17 -7.11 11.43
C LEU A 70 -9.91 -7.12 12.31
N LEU A 71 -9.48 -5.93 12.74
CA LEU A 71 -8.27 -5.68 13.53
C LEU A 71 -8.62 -4.75 14.73
N PRO A 72 -9.25 -5.29 15.80
CA PRO A 72 -9.72 -4.47 16.93
C PRO A 72 -8.60 -3.74 17.68
N ASN A 73 -7.39 -4.27 17.62
CA ASN A 73 -6.20 -3.71 18.27
C ASN A 73 -5.67 -2.43 17.58
N LEU A 74 -6.25 -2.02 16.45
CA LEU A 74 -6.00 -0.72 15.81
C LEU A 74 -6.83 0.43 16.40
N SER A 75 -7.76 0.11 17.33
CA SER A 75 -8.55 1.11 18.05
C SER A 75 -7.70 1.93 19.02
N GLY A 76 -8.10 3.18 19.26
CA GLY A 76 -7.39 4.07 20.17
C GLY A 76 -7.60 5.54 19.80
N ASN A 77 -7.04 6.43 20.61
CA ASN A 77 -7.03 7.86 20.35
C ASN A 77 -5.65 8.27 19.82
N TYR A 78 -5.60 8.60 18.53
CA TYR A 78 -4.38 8.95 17.82
C TYR A 78 -4.50 10.34 17.22
N SER A 79 -3.41 11.10 17.23
CA SER A 79 -3.37 12.39 16.54
C SER A 79 -3.42 12.18 15.02
N ASN A 80 -3.99 13.15 14.30
CA ASN A 80 -3.91 13.15 12.84
C ASN A 80 -2.46 13.14 12.38
N ALA A 81 -2.22 12.52 11.21
CA ALA A 81 -0.95 12.65 10.54
C ALA A 81 -0.63 14.13 10.25
N LYS A 82 0.65 14.46 10.16
CA LYS A 82 1.15 15.79 9.81
C LYS A 82 1.77 15.75 8.42
N TYR A 83 1.73 16.86 7.71
CA TYR A 83 2.48 16.98 6.46
C TYR A 83 3.89 17.51 6.77
N VAL A 84 4.89 17.02 6.04
CA VAL A 84 6.26 17.52 6.16
C VAL A 84 6.36 18.85 5.39
N MET A 85 6.69 19.95 6.08
CA MET A 85 6.81 21.28 5.44
C MET A 85 7.83 21.29 4.29
N SER A 86 8.92 20.52 4.43
CA SER A 86 9.98 20.34 3.44
C SER A 86 9.79 19.12 2.53
N SER A 87 8.54 18.71 2.27
CA SER A 87 8.19 17.53 1.44
C SER A 87 8.97 17.42 0.12
N LYS A 88 9.17 18.54 -0.60
CA LYS A 88 9.98 18.53 -1.85
C LYS A 88 11.45 18.16 -1.64
N LEU A 89 12.03 18.56 -0.50
CA LEU A 89 13.40 18.18 -0.15
C LEU A 89 13.46 16.69 0.22
N MET A 90 12.44 16.22 0.94
CA MET A 90 12.29 14.81 1.31
C MET A 90 12.17 13.89 0.09
N CYS A 91 11.62 14.35 -1.04
CA CYS A 91 11.65 13.57 -2.28
C CYS A 91 13.08 13.20 -2.75
N TYR A 92 14.10 14.01 -2.44
CA TYR A 92 15.49 13.67 -2.80
C TYR A 92 16.06 12.51 -1.99
N THR A 93 15.44 12.12 -0.87
CA THR A 93 15.85 10.93 -0.11
C THR A 93 15.12 9.67 -0.56
N GLY A 94 14.08 9.80 -1.39
CA GLY A 94 13.19 8.70 -1.77
C GLY A 94 12.12 8.36 -0.72
N ILE A 95 12.05 9.10 0.39
CA ILE A 95 11.13 8.79 1.49
C ILE A 95 9.76 9.44 1.24
N THR A 96 8.69 8.66 1.41
CA THR A 96 7.30 9.09 1.23
C THR A 96 6.58 9.44 2.54
N GLY A 97 7.05 8.92 3.67
CA GLY A 97 6.54 9.23 5.00
C GLY A 97 7.53 8.81 6.08
N ILE A 98 7.35 9.37 7.29
CA ILE A 98 8.17 9.05 8.46
C ILE A 98 7.28 9.06 9.70
N TYR A 99 7.27 7.96 10.43
CA TYR A 99 6.80 7.92 11.80
C TYR A 99 7.92 8.33 12.77
N PHE A 100 7.65 9.31 13.64
CA PHE A 100 8.61 9.74 14.64
C PHE A 100 8.29 9.12 16.01
N PRO A 101 9.07 8.11 16.48
CA PRO A 101 8.70 7.31 17.65
C PRO A 101 8.71 8.09 18.96
N PHE A 102 9.50 9.17 19.08
CA PHE A 102 9.58 9.95 20.31
C PHE A 102 8.39 10.89 20.51
N THR A 103 7.70 11.30 19.44
CA THR A 103 6.48 12.13 19.54
C THR A 103 5.21 11.36 19.22
N GLY A 104 5.32 10.15 18.65
CA GLY A 104 4.16 9.36 18.23
C GLY A 104 3.46 9.96 17.01
N GLU A 105 4.20 10.68 16.17
CA GLU A 105 3.62 11.45 15.06
C GLU A 105 3.90 10.79 13.71
N ALA A 106 2.83 10.50 12.96
CA ALA A 106 2.89 10.14 11.55
C ALA A 106 3.15 11.40 10.71
N ASN A 107 4.17 11.40 9.86
CA ASN A 107 4.51 12.53 9.00
C ASN A 107 4.53 12.10 7.53
N VAL A 108 3.81 12.81 6.67
CA VAL A 108 3.60 12.44 5.27
C VAL A 108 4.30 13.42 4.34
N ASN A 109 5.02 12.88 3.34
CA ASN A 109 5.52 13.66 2.22
C ASN A 109 4.35 13.99 1.28
N VAL A 110 3.87 15.22 1.32
CA VAL A 110 2.73 15.68 0.51
C VAL A 110 3.14 16.23 -0.86
N ALA A 111 4.43 16.10 -1.22
CA ALA A 111 4.92 16.44 -2.55
C ALA A 111 4.91 15.25 -3.52
N ILE A 112 4.66 14.02 -3.04
CA ILE A 112 4.53 12.83 -3.88
C ILE A 112 3.24 12.90 -4.73
N PRO A 113 3.14 12.11 -5.82
CA PRO A 113 1.93 12.06 -6.63
C PRO A 113 0.68 11.70 -5.83
N ASP A 114 -0.44 12.36 -6.14
CA ASP A 114 -1.74 12.20 -5.46
C ASP A 114 -2.16 10.73 -5.29
N ILE A 115 -1.82 9.85 -6.24
CA ILE A 115 -2.15 8.43 -6.22
C ILE A 115 -1.59 7.70 -4.99
N TYR A 116 -0.55 8.21 -4.34
CA TYR A 116 0.08 7.59 -3.16
C TYR A 116 -0.21 8.30 -1.84
N ILE A 117 -0.56 9.60 -1.84
CA ILE A 117 -0.77 10.36 -0.59
C ILE A 117 -1.74 9.65 0.37
N PRO A 118 -2.90 9.12 -0.05
CA PRO A 118 -3.82 8.42 0.85
C PRO A 118 -3.22 7.17 1.48
N SER A 119 -2.68 6.24 0.68
CA SER A 119 -2.08 5.00 1.18
C SER A 119 -0.84 5.25 2.04
N THR A 120 0.01 6.21 1.69
CA THR A 120 1.15 6.64 2.52
C THR A 120 0.69 7.23 3.84
N THR A 121 -0.37 8.05 3.85
CA THR A 121 -0.92 8.59 5.10
C THR A 121 -1.38 7.47 6.03
N LEU A 122 -2.11 6.49 5.48
CA LEU A 122 -2.56 5.32 6.25
C LEU A 122 -1.37 4.46 6.71
N HIS A 123 -0.35 4.28 5.88
CA HIS A 123 0.87 3.55 6.25
C HIS A 123 1.54 4.16 7.48
N GLU A 124 1.81 5.47 7.49
CA GLU A 124 2.42 6.13 8.64
C GLU A 124 1.53 6.09 9.89
N MET A 125 0.21 6.12 9.70
CA MET A 125 -0.77 5.93 10.77
C MET A 125 -0.78 4.49 11.32
N ALA A 126 -0.30 3.49 10.56
CA ALA A 126 -0.14 2.12 11.04
C ALA A 126 1.06 2.03 11.99
N HIS A 127 2.18 2.69 11.65
CA HIS A 127 3.31 2.84 12.57
C HIS A 127 2.93 3.55 13.86
N GLN A 128 2.09 4.59 13.76
CA GLN A 128 1.53 5.28 14.92
C GLN A 128 0.73 4.36 15.86
N ARG A 129 0.17 3.27 15.31
CA ARG A 129 -0.57 2.22 16.04
C ARG A 129 0.32 1.09 16.54
N GLY A 130 1.64 1.24 16.46
CA GLY A 130 2.63 0.30 17.02
C GLY A 130 3.09 -0.79 16.06
N TYR A 131 2.74 -0.73 14.77
CA TYR A 131 3.21 -1.69 13.78
C TYR A 131 4.53 -1.22 13.17
N ALA A 132 5.65 -1.69 13.71
CA ALA A 132 6.98 -1.27 13.23
C ALA A 132 7.41 -1.93 11.91
N SER A 133 6.79 -3.05 11.50
CA SER A 133 7.13 -3.73 10.25
C SER A 133 6.51 -3.00 9.06
N GLU A 134 7.35 -2.56 8.12
CA GLU A 134 6.93 -1.93 6.85
C GLU A 134 5.89 -2.76 6.09
N ASP A 135 6.11 -4.07 6.00
CA ASP A 135 5.17 -4.99 5.33
C ASP A 135 3.80 -5.07 6.03
N GLU A 136 3.78 -5.05 7.36
CA GLU A 136 2.52 -5.02 8.12
C GLU A 136 1.84 -3.66 7.99
N ALA A 137 2.61 -2.58 8.01
CA ALA A 137 2.10 -1.23 7.81
C ALA A 137 1.49 -1.07 6.41
N ASN A 138 2.13 -1.60 5.37
CA ASN A 138 1.59 -1.66 4.00
C ASN A 138 0.30 -2.48 3.93
N PHE A 139 0.25 -3.63 4.61
CA PHE A 139 -0.95 -4.47 4.64
C PHE A 139 -2.12 -3.78 5.35
N ILE A 140 -1.85 -3.14 6.48
CA ILE A 140 -2.86 -2.38 7.23
C ILE A 140 -3.32 -1.16 6.44
N ALA A 141 -2.40 -0.45 5.79
CA ALA A 141 -2.72 0.68 4.91
C ALA A 141 -3.61 0.25 3.75
N TYR A 142 -3.33 -0.91 3.15
CA TYR A 142 -4.19 -1.51 2.14
C TYR A 142 -5.61 -1.77 2.66
N LEU A 143 -5.73 -2.47 3.79
CA LEU A 143 -7.03 -2.79 4.39
C LEU A 143 -7.82 -1.51 4.74
N ALA A 144 -7.17 -0.54 5.38
CA ALA A 144 -7.79 0.74 5.72
C ALA A 144 -8.21 1.51 4.45
N SER A 145 -7.42 1.42 3.37
CA SER A 145 -7.70 2.08 2.10
C SER A 145 -8.93 1.51 1.40
N ILE A 146 -9.00 0.18 1.22
CA ILE A 146 -10.10 -0.45 0.48
C ILE A 146 -11.44 -0.39 1.24
N ASN A 147 -11.39 -0.26 2.57
CA ASN A 147 -12.56 -0.07 3.43
C ASN A 147 -12.88 1.41 3.69
N HIS A 148 -12.09 2.36 3.17
CA HIS A 148 -12.37 3.79 3.30
C HIS A 148 -13.65 4.16 2.52
N PRO A 149 -14.49 5.10 3.00
CA PRO A 149 -15.70 5.50 2.27
C PRO A 149 -15.40 6.19 0.92
N ASP A 150 -14.32 6.97 0.85
CA ASP A 150 -13.96 7.71 -0.35
C ASP A 150 -13.11 6.92 -1.36
N ILE A 151 -13.44 7.10 -2.63
CA ILE A 151 -12.90 6.32 -3.75
C ILE A 151 -11.40 6.56 -4.03
N ASP A 152 -10.87 7.72 -3.70
CA ASP A 152 -9.46 8.04 -3.91
C ASP A 152 -8.54 7.29 -2.95
N PHE A 153 -9.00 7.02 -1.72
CA PHE A 153 -8.32 6.09 -0.82
C PHE A 153 -8.35 4.67 -1.35
N LYS A 154 -9.51 4.18 -1.80
CA LYS A 154 -9.63 2.82 -2.36
C LYS A 154 -8.68 2.61 -3.53
N TYR A 155 -8.66 3.54 -4.49
CA TYR A 155 -7.75 3.48 -5.63
C TYR A 155 -6.29 3.49 -5.18
N SER A 156 -5.90 4.39 -4.27
CA SER A 156 -4.54 4.44 -3.72
C SER A 156 -4.13 3.11 -3.07
N GLY A 157 -5.04 2.48 -2.31
CA GLY A 157 -4.82 1.17 -1.72
C GLY A 157 -4.64 0.06 -2.74
N TYR A 158 -5.50 -0.01 -3.76
CA TYR A 158 -5.35 -0.99 -4.85
C TYR A 158 -4.04 -0.80 -5.59
N ILE A 159 -3.61 0.44 -5.87
CA ILE A 159 -2.30 0.71 -6.49
C ILE A 159 -1.13 0.26 -5.61
N LEU A 160 -1.20 0.48 -4.29
CA LEU A 160 -0.19 -0.02 -3.35
C LEU A 160 -0.06 -1.55 -3.45
N ALA A 161 -1.16 -2.28 -3.25
CA ALA A 161 -1.14 -3.74 -3.28
C ALA A 161 -0.81 -4.30 -4.67
N LEU A 162 -1.27 -3.66 -5.74
CA LEU A 162 -0.98 -4.04 -7.12
C LEU A 162 0.52 -4.00 -7.40
N ASN A 163 1.23 -2.96 -6.95
CA ASN A 163 2.69 -2.86 -7.12
C ASN A 163 3.46 -3.96 -6.38
N HIS A 164 3.11 -4.24 -5.12
CA HIS A 164 3.75 -5.33 -4.36
C HIS A 164 3.50 -6.69 -5.02
N THR A 165 2.25 -6.96 -5.42
CA THR A 165 1.86 -8.23 -6.04
C THR A 165 2.44 -8.39 -7.44
N ALA A 166 2.53 -7.30 -8.22
CA ALA A 166 3.20 -7.28 -9.52
C ALA A 166 4.67 -7.72 -9.41
N ASN A 167 5.42 -7.16 -8.46
CA ASN A 167 6.83 -7.50 -8.26
C ASN A 167 7.02 -8.97 -7.85
N ALA A 168 6.14 -9.45 -6.96
CA ALA A 168 6.13 -10.85 -6.54
C ALA A 168 5.83 -11.81 -7.69
N LEU A 169 4.79 -11.52 -8.49
CA LEU A 169 4.40 -12.36 -9.62
C LEU A 169 5.43 -12.30 -10.74
N TYR A 170 5.95 -11.11 -11.08
CA TYR A 170 7.05 -10.94 -12.04
C TYR A 170 8.23 -11.86 -11.72
N SER A 171 8.59 -11.96 -10.43
CA SER A 171 9.73 -12.77 -9.97
C SER A 171 9.41 -14.28 -9.90
N THR A 172 8.13 -14.64 -9.79
CA THR A 172 7.67 -16.02 -9.54
C THR A 172 7.20 -16.75 -10.80
N ASP A 173 6.54 -16.01 -11.69
CA ASP A 173 5.90 -16.46 -12.93
C ASP A 173 5.74 -15.28 -13.89
N TYR A 174 6.81 -15.01 -14.63
CA TYR A 174 6.89 -13.87 -15.55
C TYR A 174 5.87 -13.96 -16.71
N ASP A 175 5.59 -15.16 -17.22
CA ASP A 175 4.66 -15.34 -18.34
C ASP A 175 3.23 -15.00 -17.91
N THR A 176 2.81 -15.47 -16.73
CA THR A 176 1.52 -15.12 -16.14
C THR A 176 1.43 -13.63 -15.82
N TYR A 177 2.50 -13.03 -15.27
CA TYR A 177 2.57 -11.58 -15.07
C TYR A 177 2.31 -10.81 -16.37
N ILE A 178 3.04 -11.12 -17.44
CA ILE A 178 2.88 -10.45 -18.75
C ILE A 178 1.49 -10.66 -19.32
N ALA A 179 0.92 -11.87 -19.18
CA ALA A 179 -0.42 -12.16 -19.67
C ALA A 179 -1.47 -11.29 -18.96
N LEU A 180 -1.44 -11.23 -17.63
CA LEU A 180 -2.40 -10.47 -16.81
C LEU A 180 -2.19 -8.95 -16.90
N SER A 181 -0.94 -8.48 -16.98
CA SER A 181 -0.65 -7.03 -17.08
C SER A 181 -1.26 -6.38 -18.32
N LYS A 182 -1.61 -7.14 -19.36
CA LYS A 182 -2.34 -6.63 -20.54
C LYS A 182 -3.74 -6.12 -20.22
N SER A 183 -4.32 -6.55 -19.10
CA SER A 183 -5.64 -6.13 -18.64
C SER A 183 -5.59 -4.84 -17.81
N ILE A 184 -4.41 -4.30 -17.50
CA ILE A 184 -4.30 -2.99 -16.83
C ILE A 184 -4.76 -1.90 -17.81
N SER A 185 -5.69 -1.06 -17.38
CA SER A 185 -6.21 0.03 -18.20
C SER A 185 -5.14 1.08 -18.50
N GLU A 186 -5.25 1.76 -19.65
CA GLU A 186 -4.32 2.82 -20.03
C GLU A 186 -4.28 3.97 -19.02
N ASP A 187 -5.39 4.27 -18.34
CA ASP A 187 -5.45 5.29 -17.30
C ASP A 187 -4.61 4.91 -16.08
N VAL A 188 -4.69 3.66 -15.63
CA VAL A 188 -3.84 3.13 -14.54
C VAL A 188 -2.37 3.13 -14.97
N LEU A 189 -2.07 2.67 -16.19
CA LEU A 189 -0.71 2.71 -16.74
C LEU A 189 -0.18 4.15 -16.82
N PHE A 190 -1.03 5.11 -17.17
CA PHE A 190 -0.67 6.52 -17.23
C PHE A 190 -0.33 7.09 -15.85
N ASP A 191 -1.10 6.77 -14.81
CA ASP A 191 -0.80 7.15 -13.43
C ASP A 191 0.53 6.55 -12.95
N LEU A 192 0.77 5.27 -13.22
CA LEU A 192 2.02 4.59 -12.88
C LEU A 192 3.22 5.20 -13.61
N ARG A 193 3.07 5.54 -14.90
CA ARG A 193 4.08 6.27 -15.68
C ARG A 193 4.32 7.67 -15.10
N ASN A 194 3.27 8.40 -14.73
CA ASN A 194 3.39 9.73 -14.13
C ASN A 194 4.19 9.67 -12.81
N ASN A 195 3.93 8.68 -11.97
CA ASN A 195 4.72 8.47 -10.75
C ASN A 195 6.19 8.14 -11.05
N ARG A 196 6.46 7.30 -12.05
CA ARG A 196 7.84 7.01 -12.46
C ARG A 196 8.57 8.27 -12.93
N GLU A 197 7.94 9.08 -13.78
CA GLU A 197 8.52 10.35 -14.25
C GLU A 197 8.66 11.38 -13.12
N PHE A 198 7.77 11.36 -12.12
CA PHE A 198 7.91 12.18 -10.93
C PHE A 198 9.24 11.89 -10.21
N TRP A 199 9.52 10.60 -9.92
CA TRP A 199 10.69 10.16 -9.14
C TRP A 199 12.01 10.26 -9.91
N LYS A 200 12.02 10.08 -11.23
CA LYS A 200 13.20 10.30 -12.08
C LYS A 200 13.84 11.67 -11.92
N ARG A 201 13.08 12.70 -11.52
CA ARG A 201 13.60 14.07 -11.28
C ARG A 201 14.41 14.19 -9.99
N TYR A 202 14.26 13.22 -9.09
CA TYR A 202 14.91 13.16 -7.78
C TYR A 202 16.01 12.08 -7.72
N GLU A 203 16.00 11.10 -8.63
CA GLU A 203 17.09 10.14 -8.82
C GLU A 203 18.44 10.86 -9.08
N GLY A 204 19.51 10.38 -8.43
CA GLY A 204 20.89 10.81 -8.70
C GLY A 204 21.38 12.11 -8.02
N LYS A 205 20.58 12.76 -7.15
CA LYS A 205 21.00 14.02 -6.50
C LYS A 205 21.58 13.88 -5.08
N ILE A 206 21.42 12.71 -4.44
CA ILE A 206 21.99 12.39 -3.12
C ILE A 206 22.42 10.92 -3.14
N ASP A 207 23.49 10.61 -3.86
CA ASP A 207 23.86 9.22 -4.19
C ASP A 207 24.27 8.36 -2.99
N ASP A 208 24.73 8.93 -1.87
CA ASP A 208 25.25 8.11 -0.75
C ASP A 208 24.16 7.67 0.25
N ILE A 209 23.12 8.48 0.49
CA ILE A 209 22.03 8.16 1.45
C ILE A 209 20.90 7.39 0.76
N SER A 210 20.58 7.76 -0.48
CA SER A 210 19.54 7.09 -1.24
C SER A 210 19.93 5.67 -1.61
N ASN A 211 21.21 5.37 -1.87
CA ASN A 211 21.62 4.00 -2.14
C ASN A 211 21.49 3.09 -0.90
N GLU A 212 21.63 3.59 0.32
CA GLU A 212 21.42 2.78 1.53
C GLU A 212 19.92 2.57 1.82
N ILE A 213 19.08 3.60 1.67
CA ILE A 213 17.63 3.52 1.90
C ILE A 213 16.90 2.80 0.76
N ASN A 214 17.29 3.04 -0.50
CA ASN A 214 16.72 2.35 -1.67
C ASN A 214 17.21 0.89 -1.72
N ASN A 215 18.47 0.62 -1.34
CA ASN A 215 18.88 -0.76 -1.07
C ASN A 215 18.19 -1.31 0.17
N THR A 216 17.74 -0.53 1.16
CA THR A 216 16.95 -1.06 2.30
C THR A 216 15.51 -1.33 1.90
N TYR A 217 14.90 -0.52 1.04
CA TYR A 217 13.57 -0.78 0.45
C TYR A 217 13.59 -2.01 -0.47
N LEU A 218 14.69 -2.23 -1.20
CA LEU A 218 14.90 -3.41 -2.04
C LEU A 218 15.43 -4.63 -1.26
N LYS A 219 16.30 -4.46 -0.23
CA LYS A 219 16.89 -5.54 0.61
C LYS A 219 16.02 -5.92 1.81
N ALA A 220 15.08 -5.10 2.27
CA ALA A 220 14.09 -5.50 3.27
C ALA A 220 13.15 -6.61 2.74
N ASN A 221 13.16 -6.87 1.43
CA ASN A 221 12.56 -8.05 0.80
C ASN A 221 13.39 -9.34 1.00
N GLY A 222 14.49 -9.30 1.76
CA GLY A 222 15.33 -10.45 2.08
C GLY A 222 14.71 -11.33 3.16
N VAL A 223 13.88 -12.27 2.74
CA VAL A 223 13.33 -13.32 3.61
C VAL A 223 14.44 -14.27 4.07
N SER A 224 14.56 -14.46 5.38
CA SER A 224 15.32 -15.54 6.00
C SER A 224 14.74 -16.91 5.63
N GLU A 225 15.62 -17.84 5.25
CA GLU A 225 15.33 -19.18 4.73
C GLU A 225 14.28 -19.98 5.50
N GLY A 226 13.37 -20.65 4.76
CA GLY A 226 12.62 -21.80 5.28
C GLY A 226 11.25 -22.12 4.66
N VAL A 227 10.56 -21.14 4.06
CA VAL A 227 9.24 -21.32 3.41
C VAL A 227 9.16 -20.41 2.17
N LYS A 228 8.53 -20.84 1.07
CA LYS A 228 8.28 -19.95 -0.08
C LYS A 228 7.50 -18.72 0.39
N SER A 229 8.12 -17.55 0.33
CA SER A 229 7.52 -16.25 0.66
C SER A 229 7.56 -15.36 -0.56
N TYR A 230 6.46 -14.66 -0.82
CA TYR A 230 6.35 -13.68 -1.90
C TYR A 230 6.68 -12.25 -1.43
N GLY A 231 7.24 -12.12 -0.21
CA GLY A 231 7.30 -10.87 0.55
C GLY A 231 6.17 -10.81 1.58
N LYS A 232 6.45 -10.32 2.79
CA LYS A 232 5.52 -10.42 3.93
C LYS A 232 4.20 -9.67 3.67
N MET A 233 4.24 -8.51 3.00
CA MET A 233 3.02 -7.81 2.57
C MET A 233 2.13 -8.69 1.67
N VAL A 234 2.71 -9.30 0.63
CA VAL A 234 1.97 -10.16 -0.31
C VAL A 234 1.48 -11.43 0.38
N ASP A 235 2.30 -12.02 1.25
CA ASP A 235 1.90 -13.18 2.04
C ASP A 235 0.68 -12.86 2.94
N LEU A 236 0.62 -11.68 3.55
CA LEU A 236 -0.52 -11.23 4.35
C LEU A 236 -1.77 -11.02 3.48
N LEU A 237 -1.63 -10.47 2.28
CA LEU A 237 -2.74 -10.37 1.31
C LEU A 237 -3.28 -11.74 0.92
N LEU A 238 -2.42 -12.70 0.61
CA LEU A 238 -2.83 -14.06 0.24
C LEU A 238 -3.54 -14.77 1.39
N VAL A 239 -3.03 -14.63 2.62
CA VAL A 239 -3.72 -15.12 3.84
C VAL A 239 -5.08 -14.45 3.99
N TYR A 240 -5.17 -13.14 3.80
CA TYR A 240 -6.43 -12.40 3.91
C TYR A 240 -7.46 -12.88 2.89
N TYR A 241 -7.10 -12.99 1.61
CA TYR A 241 -8.03 -13.38 0.55
C TYR A 241 -8.40 -14.87 0.55
N ASN A 242 -7.57 -15.73 1.15
CA ASN A 242 -7.97 -17.11 1.44
C ASN A 242 -9.02 -17.20 2.57
N LEU A 243 -8.96 -16.30 3.56
CA LEU A 243 -9.93 -16.24 4.66
C LEU A 243 -11.21 -15.50 4.28
N TYR A 244 -11.07 -14.42 3.51
CA TYR A 244 -12.12 -13.53 3.05
C TYR A 244 -12.09 -13.48 1.52
N PRO A 245 -12.73 -14.45 0.83
CA PRO A 245 -12.71 -14.52 -0.62
C PRO A 245 -13.19 -13.23 -1.28
N TYR A 246 -12.66 -12.97 -2.47
CA TYR A 246 -12.98 -11.82 -3.31
C TYR A 246 -14.50 -11.60 -3.38
N LYS A 247 -14.95 -10.39 -3.09
CA LYS A 247 -16.36 -9.96 -3.20
C LYS A 247 -16.50 -8.87 -4.24
#